data_AF-A0A2A4X5B9-F1
#
_entry.id   AF-A0A2A4X5B9-F1
#
_cell.length_a   1.000
_cell.length_b   1.000
_cell.length_c   1.000
_cell.angle_alpha   90.00
_cell.angle_beta   90.00
_cell.angle_gamma   90.00
#
_symmetry.space_group_name_H-M   'P 1'
#
loop_
_entity.id
_entity.type
_entity.pdbx_description
1 polymer ?
#
loop_
_entity_poly.entity_id
_entity_poly.type
_entity_poly.pdbx_seq_one_letter_code
_entity_poly.pdbx_strand_id
1 'polypeptide(L)'
;MSKLVFRLRNVPIDEAQDIRELLESNDIAYFETSAGNWGISLPAIWIHESEKFEFTRQIIDEYQSERTARLRREYQLSRANGEAKTVWQNFKENPLRFIAFSVIIAVILTIYMRVFVFF
;
A
#
# COMPACT_ATOMS: atom_id res chain seq x y z
N MET A 1 21.23 10.47 -20.67
CA MET A 1 21.23 9.41 -19.63
C MET A 1 19.83 9.35 -19.05
N SER A 2 19.30 8.16 -18.79
CA SER A 2 17.99 8.03 -18.16
C SER A 2 18.05 8.41 -16.67
N LYS A 3 16.98 9.04 -16.18
CA LYS A 3 16.82 9.38 -14.76
C LYS A 3 15.59 8.71 -14.18
N LEU A 4 15.73 8.18 -12.97
CA LEU A 4 14.63 7.60 -12.20
C LEU A 4 13.72 8.71 -11.71
N VAL A 5 12.45 8.70 -12.10
CA VAL A 5 11.50 9.72 -11.66
C VAL A 5 10.53 9.18 -10.63
N PHE A 6 10.09 7.93 -10.79
CA PHE A 6 9.09 7.32 -9.93
C PHE A 6 9.37 5.84 -9.67
N ARG A 7 9.17 5.37 -8.44
CA ARG A 7 9.36 3.96 -8.06
C ARG A 7 8.00 3.30 -8.00
N LEU A 8 7.84 2.16 -8.67
CA LEU A 8 6.58 1.40 -8.74
C LEU A 8 6.46 0.34 -7.64
N ARG A 9 7.45 0.23 -6.75
CA ARG A 9 7.44 -0.78 -5.68
C ARG A 9 6.41 -0.41 -4.61
N ASN A 10 5.48 -1.33 -4.34
CA ASN A 10 4.36 -1.14 -3.42
C ASN A 10 3.41 0.01 -3.80
N VAL A 11 3.39 0.40 -5.08
CA VAL A 11 2.46 1.40 -5.58
C VAL A 11 1.18 0.72 -6.05
N PRO A 12 -0.01 1.19 -5.63
CA PRO A 12 -1.29 0.72 -6.15
C PRO A 12 -1.36 0.85 -7.68
N ILE A 13 -2.08 -0.07 -8.34
CA ILE A 13 -2.17 -0.10 -9.81
C ILE A 13 -2.78 1.18 -10.37
N ASP A 14 -3.78 1.74 -9.68
CA ASP A 14 -4.42 3.00 -10.01
C ASP A 14 -3.45 4.18 -9.91
N GLU A 15 -2.63 4.25 -8.85
CA GLU A 15 -1.62 5.30 -8.73
C GLU A 15 -0.56 5.20 -9.81
N ALA A 16 -0.09 3.98 -10.13
CA ALA A 16 0.84 3.77 -11.23
C ALA A 16 0.24 4.21 -12.57
N GLN A 17 -1.06 3.98 -12.78
CA GLN A 17 -1.78 4.40 -13.97
C GLN A 17 -1.92 5.92 -14.05
N ASP A 18 -2.29 6.58 -12.95
CA ASP A 18 -2.39 8.04 -12.87
C ASP A 18 -1.05 8.71 -13.21
N ILE A 19 0.07 8.15 -12.75
CA ILE A 19 1.41 8.68 -13.10
C ILE A 19 1.70 8.52 -14.60
N ARG A 20 1.28 7.42 -15.25
CA ARG A 20 1.43 7.27 -16.72
C ARG A 20 0.63 8.33 -17.46
N GLU A 21 -0.64 8.50 -17.09
CA GLU A 21 -1.52 9.50 -17.70
C GLU A 21 -1.00 10.93 -17.48
N LEU A 22 -0.42 11.21 -16.31
CA LEU A 22 0.22 12.48 -16.01
C LEU A 22 1.44 12.73 -16.92
N LEU A 23 2.25 11.70 -17.19
CA LEU A 23 3.39 11.83 -18.10
C LEU A 23 2.95 11.97 -19.56
N GLU A 24 1.94 11.22 -20.00
CA GLU A 24 1.39 11.29 -21.36
C GLU A 24 0.73 12.63 -21.65
N SER A 25 -0.05 13.16 -20.71
CA SER A 25 -0.71 14.47 -20.85
C SER A 25 0.27 15.64 -20.94
N ASN A 26 1.48 15.49 -20.40
CA ASN A 26 2.54 16.49 -20.45
C ASN A 26 3.57 16.25 -21.58
N ASP A 27 3.31 15.29 -22.49
CA ASP A 27 4.20 14.91 -23.61
C ASP A 27 5.63 14.56 -23.14
N ILE A 28 5.72 13.79 -22.06
CA ILE A 28 6.96 13.34 -21.45
C ILE A 28 7.23 11.89 -21.85
N ALA A 29 8.26 11.66 -22.67
CA ALA A 29 8.68 10.32 -23.03
C ALA A 29 9.28 9.58 -21.82
N TYR A 30 8.67 8.44 -21.47
CA TYR A 30 9.08 7.60 -20.35
C TYR A 30 9.25 6.14 -20.76
N PHE A 31 9.96 5.37 -19.92
CA PHE A 31 10.01 3.93 -20.01
C PHE A 31 9.91 3.31 -18.62
N GLU A 32 9.38 2.09 -18.56
CA GLU A 32 9.16 1.38 -17.31
C GLU A 32 10.06 0.15 -17.19
N THR A 33 10.45 -0.14 -15.96
CA THR A 33 11.08 -1.42 -15.60
C THR A 33 10.09 -2.23 -14.78
N SER A 34 9.98 -3.53 -15.09
CA SER A 34 9.16 -4.48 -14.34
C SER A 34 9.94 -5.08 -13.15
N ALA A 35 9.23 -5.57 -12.12
CA ALA A 35 9.79 -6.29 -10.97
C ALA A 35 10.29 -7.71 -11.32
N GLY A 36 10.00 -8.17 -12.55
CA GLY A 36 10.33 -9.52 -13.03
C GLY A 36 9.56 -10.60 -12.27
N ASN A 37 9.69 -11.86 -12.70
CA ASN A 37 8.95 -12.98 -12.11
C ASN A 37 9.30 -13.25 -10.64
N TRP A 38 10.48 -12.81 -10.19
CA TRP A 38 11.00 -13.07 -8.85
C TRP A 38 10.91 -11.84 -7.92
N GLY A 39 10.44 -10.70 -8.41
CA GLY A 39 10.27 -9.47 -7.61
C GLY A 39 11.57 -8.77 -7.18
N ILE A 40 12.72 -9.19 -7.71
CA ILE A 40 14.06 -8.72 -7.30
C ILE A 40 14.45 -7.42 -8.00
N SER A 41 13.98 -7.15 -9.22
CA SER A 41 14.36 -5.93 -9.93
C SER A 41 13.70 -4.68 -9.34
N LEU A 42 14.17 -3.51 -9.74
CA LEU A 42 13.63 -2.22 -9.31
C LEU A 42 12.52 -1.79 -10.29
N PRO A 43 11.23 -2.05 -10.00
CA PRO A 43 10.17 -1.56 -10.85
C PRO A 43 10.04 -0.04 -10.69
N ALA A 44 10.06 0.67 -11.80
CA ALA A 44 10.20 2.12 -11.81
C ALA A 44 9.86 2.72 -13.17
N ILE A 45 9.52 4.01 -13.16
CA ILE A 45 9.35 4.86 -14.33
C ILE A 45 10.57 5.78 -14.45
N TRP A 46 11.11 5.82 -15.65
CA TRP A 46 12.33 6.53 -16.00
C TRP A 46 12.06 7.46 -17.18
N ILE A 47 12.76 8.59 -17.22
CA ILE A 47 12.73 9.51 -18.36
C ILE A 47 14.09 9.61 -19.01
N HIS A 48 14.12 9.93 -20.31
CA HIS A 48 15.36 10.12 -21.05
C HIS A 48 15.91 11.56 -20.96
N GLU A 49 15.02 12.55 -20.88
CA GLU A 49 15.37 13.96 -20.96
C GLU A 49 15.74 14.53 -19.58
N SER A 50 17.03 14.83 -19.39
CA SER A 50 17.51 15.40 -18.12
C SER A 50 17.01 16.81 -17.83
N GLU A 51 16.65 17.57 -18.87
CA GLU A 51 16.12 18.94 -18.76
C GLU A 51 14.68 18.93 -18.23
N LYS A 52 13.87 17.97 -18.69
CA LYS A 52 12.50 17.77 -18.20
C LYS A 52 12.44 17.10 -16.82
N PHE A 53 13.56 16.65 -16.26
CA PHE A 53 13.57 15.92 -14.98
C PHE A 53 13.00 16.71 -13.82
N GLU A 54 13.44 17.96 -13.63
CA GLU A 54 12.97 18.80 -12.54
C GLU A 54 11.47 19.09 -12.70
N PHE A 55 11.04 19.41 -13.93
CA PHE A 55 9.62 19.61 -14.24
C PHE A 55 8.78 18.35 -13.98
N THR A 56 9.23 17.19 -14.46
CA THR A 56 8.55 15.90 -14.26
C THR A 56 8.44 15.57 -12.77
N ARG A 57 9.49 15.87 -12.01
CA ARG A 57 9.50 15.64 -10.57
C ARG A 57 8.51 16.55 -9.86
N GLN A 58 8.46 17.81 -10.25
CA GLN A 58 7.53 18.79 -9.69
C GLN A 58 6.06 18.39 -9.90
N ILE A 59 5.67 18.00 -11.12
CA ILE A 59 4.27 17.59 -11.40
C ILE A 59 3.87 16.32 -10.63
N ILE A 60 4.80 15.37 -10.47
CA ILE A 60 4.55 14.14 -9.70
C ILE A 60 4.42 14.45 -8.21
N ASP A 61 5.29 15.30 -7.68
CA ASP A 61 5.25 15.68 -6.27
C ASP A 61 3.97 16.48 -5.93
N GLU A 62 3.48 17.31 -6.86
CA GLU A 62 2.18 17.99 -6.74
C GLU A 62 1.01 17.01 -6.70
N TYR A 63 0.94 16.08 -7.66
CA TYR A 63 -0.07 15.02 -7.68
C TYR A 63 -0.06 14.19 -6.38
N GLN A 64 1.12 13.83 -5.87
CA GLN A 64 1.24 13.05 -4.64
C GLN A 64 0.77 13.82 -3.40
N SER A 65 1.03 15.13 -3.35
CA SER A 65 0.53 16.01 -2.31
C SER A 65 -1.00 16.06 -2.30
N GLU A 66 -1.60 16.22 -3.48
CA GLU A 66 -3.06 16.25 -3.64
C GLU A 66 -3.70 14.91 -3.24
N ARG A 67 -3.15 13.79 -3.72
CA ARG A 67 -3.62 12.43 -3.39
C ARG A 67 -3.55 12.18 -1.88
N THR A 68 -2.44 12.55 -1.24
CA THR A 68 -2.28 12.41 0.21
C THR A 68 -3.29 13.27 0.97
N ALA A 69 -3.52 14.50 0.53
CA ALA A 69 -4.52 15.39 1.15
C ALA A 69 -5.93 14.82 1.02
N ARG A 70 -6.28 14.27 -0.15
CA ARG A 70 -7.57 13.63 -0.41
C ARG A 70 -7.78 12.41 0.50
N LEU A 71 -6.82 11.49 0.55
CA LEU A 71 -6.90 10.29 1.40
C LEU A 71 -7.02 10.65 2.89
N ARG A 72 -6.30 11.69 3.36
CA ARG A 72 -6.45 12.19 4.73
C ARG A 72 -7.85 12.72 5.01
N ARG A 73 -8.45 13.47 4.08
CA ARG A 73 -9.83 13.96 4.22
C ARG A 73 -10.83 12.81 4.23
N GLU A 74 -10.71 11.86 3.31
CA GLU A 74 -11.58 10.68 3.26
C GLU A 74 -11.49 9.86 4.56
N TYR A 75 -10.28 9.67 5.10
CA TYR A 75 -10.06 9.02 6.38
C TYR A 75 -10.68 9.80 7.55
N GLN A 76 -10.54 11.13 7.58
CA GLN A 76 -11.16 11.98 8.60
C GLN A 76 -12.69 11.95 8.53
N LEU A 77 -13.27 11.97 7.33
CA LEU A 77 -14.71 11.85 7.12
C LEU A 77 -15.23 10.49 7.56
N SER A 78 -14.55 9.39 7.20
CA SER A 78 -14.90 8.03 7.67
C SER A 78 -14.79 7.91 9.20
N ARG A 79 -13.77 8.53 9.81
CA ARG A 79 -13.63 8.63 11.26
C ARG A 79 -14.78 9.42 11.90
N ALA A 80 -15.16 10.56 11.33
CA ALA A 80 -16.24 11.42 11.83
C ALA A 80 -17.62 10.75 11.71
N ASN A 81 -17.84 9.99 10.63
CA ASN A 81 -19.08 9.25 10.38
C ASN A 81 -19.19 7.96 11.23
N GLY A 82 -18.22 7.67 12.09
CA GLY A 82 -18.25 6.50 12.98
C GLY A 82 -18.02 5.16 12.26
N GLU A 83 -17.60 5.18 10.98
CA GLU A 83 -17.31 3.98 10.18
C GLU A 83 -15.92 3.40 10.42
N ALA A 84 -15.10 4.06 11.24
CA ALA A 84 -14.04 3.36 11.93
C ALA A 84 -14.69 2.40 12.95
N LYS A 85 -15.24 1.28 12.44
CA LYS A 85 -15.52 0.02 13.15
C LYS A 85 -14.20 -0.45 13.75
N THR A 86 -13.77 0.30 14.75
CA THR A 86 -12.55 0.09 15.51
C THR A 86 -12.84 -1.20 16.22
N VAL A 87 -12.12 -2.27 15.87
CA VAL A 87 -11.99 -3.60 16.51
C VAL A 87 -12.97 -3.95 17.66
N TRP A 88 -13.16 -3.07 18.64
CA TRP A 88 -14.26 -3.03 19.60
C TRP A 88 -15.67 -3.27 19.06
N GLN A 89 -16.04 -2.72 17.90
CA GLN A 89 -17.39 -2.88 17.33
C GLN A 89 -17.56 -4.28 16.71
N ASN A 90 -16.52 -4.81 16.06
CA ASN A 90 -16.46 -6.22 15.61
C ASN A 90 -16.44 -7.21 16.79
N PHE A 91 -15.81 -6.83 17.91
CA PHE A 91 -15.79 -7.63 19.14
C PHE A 91 -17.20 -7.82 19.72
N LYS A 92 -18.04 -6.80 19.61
CA LYS A 92 -19.44 -6.82 20.07
C LYS A 92 -20.39 -7.54 19.09
N GLU A 93 -20.10 -7.51 17.79
CA GLU A 93 -20.90 -8.19 16.75
C GLU A 93 -20.72 -9.73 16.76
N ASN A 94 -19.57 -10.28 17.20
CA ASN A 94 -19.32 -11.74 17.18
C ASN A 94 -18.55 -12.29 18.41
N PRO A 95 -19.05 -12.13 19.65
CA PRO A 95 -18.37 -12.61 20.86
C PRO A 95 -18.10 -14.12 20.86
N LEU A 96 -18.99 -14.90 20.23
CA LEU A 96 -18.87 -16.36 20.09
C LEU A 96 -17.65 -16.81 19.29
N ARG A 97 -17.30 -16.10 18.20
CA ARG A 97 -16.12 -16.44 17.39
C ARG A 97 -14.83 -16.18 18.17
N PHE A 98 -14.78 -15.08 18.92
CA PHE A 98 -13.61 -14.77 19.74
C PHE A 98 -13.38 -15.84 20.82
N ILE A 99 -14.44 -16.24 21.54
CA ILE A 99 -14.36 -17.31 22.55
C ILE A 99 -13.92 -18.64 21.92
N ALA A 100 -14.49 -19.01 20.77
CA ALA A 100 -14.11 -20.25 20.08
C ALA A 100 -12.62 -20.29 19.71
N PHE A 101 -12.08 -19.19 19.15
CA PHE A 101 -10.65 -19.10 18.84
C PHE A 101 -9.78 -19.10 20.10
N SER A 102 -10.19 -18.42 21.18
CA SER A 102 -9.46 -18.47 22.46
C SER A 102 -9.40 -19.89 23.04
N VAL A 103 -10.50 -20.65 22.98
CA VAL A 103 -10.54 -22.05 23.43
C VAL A 103 -9.62 -22.93 22.58
N ILE A 104 -9.64 -22.78 21.25
CA ILE A 104 -8.75 -23.53 20.36
C ILE A 104 -7.28 -23.24 20.67
N ILE A 105 -6.91 -21.98 20.85
CA ILE A 105 -5.54 -21.58 21.22
C ILE A 105 -5.15 -22.20 22.57
N ALA A 106 -6.04 -22.14 23.57
CA ALA A 106 -5.78 -22.74 24.89
C ALA A 106 -5.60 -24.26 24.83
N VAL A 107 -6.39 -24.95 24.00
CA VAL A 107 -6.26 -26.41 23.78
C VAL A 107 -4.93 -26.72 23.12
N ILE A 108 -4.54 -26.00 22.07
CA ILE A 108 -3.25 -26.19 21.38
C ILE A 108 -2.09 -25.96 22.35
N LEU A 109 -2.13 -24.87 23.14
CA LEU A 109 -1.12 -24.58 24.16
C LEU A 109 -1.04 -25.67 25.23
N THR A 110 -2.18 -26.19 25.66
CA THR A 110 -2.24 -27.28 26.66
C THR A 110 -1.65 -28.57 26.11
N ILE A 111 -1.97 -28.92 24.87
CA ILE A 111 -1.39 -30.08 24.19
C ILE A 111 0.13 -29.89 24.02
N TYR A 112 0.56 -28.72 23.57
CA TYR A 112 1.97 -28.39 23.39
C TYR A 112 2.75 -28.47 24.72
N MET A 113 2.25 -27.85 25.79
CA MET A 113 2.83 -27.93 27.14
C MET A 113 2.91 -29.38 27.62
N ARG A 114 1.85 -30.17 27.44
CA ARG A 114 1.86 -31.58 27.83
C ARG A 114 2.91 -32.37 27.05
N VAL A 115 2.99 -32.20 25.74
CA VAL A 115 3.99 -32.88 24.90
C VAL A 115 5.41 -32.47 25.29
N PHE A 116 5.63 -31.20 25.59
CA PHE A 116 6.94 -30.68 26.01
C PHE A 116 7.36 -31.15 27.41
N VAL A 117 6.42 -31.29 28.35
CA VAL A 117 6.71 -31.76 29.73
C VAL A 117 6.87 -33.28 29.81
N PHE A 118 6.33 -34.04 28.85
CA PHE A 118 6.43 -35.51 28.78
C PHE A 118 7.62 -36.02 27.94
N PHE A 119 8.42 -35.11 27.36
CA PHE A 119 9.65 -35.41 26.61
C PHE A 119 10.86 -34.93 27.40
#